data_AF-A0A1C6GZF4-F1
#
_entry.id   AF-A0A1C6GZF4-F1
#
_cell.length_a   1.000
_cell.length_b   1.000
_cell.length_c   1.000
_cell.angle_alpha   90.00
_cell.angle_beta   90.00
_cell.angle_gamma   90.00
#
_symmetry.space_group_name_H-M   'P 1'
#
loop_
_entity.id
_entity.type
_entity.pdbx_description
1 polymer ?
#
loop_
_entity_poly.entity_id
_entity_poly.type
_entity_poly.pdbx_seq_one_letter_code
_entity_poly.pdbx_strand_id
1 'polypeptide(L)'
;MAEHIERDKLLYEFREIMPDIGVNELADKLYNAALDLPAADVAEVKRGKWIEVQKENIWNDIVPVLECSACGKYTVGTRGIMTKSNYCPNCGAKMGAEG
;
A
#
# COMPACT_ATOMS: atom_id res chain seq x y z
N MET A 1 -2.03 7.13 -11.90
CA MET A 1 -0.83 6.85 -11.07
C MET A 1 -0.66 8.07 -10.22
N ALA A 2 -0.81 7.96 -8.90
CA ALA A 2 -0.55 9.09 -8.02
C ALA A 2 0.98 9.24 -7.87
N GLU A 3 1.48 10.46 -8.00
CA GLU A 3 2.86 10.78 -7.65
C GLU A 3 2.91 11.04 -6.15
N HIS A 4 3.86 10.41 -5.47
CA HIS A 4 4.03 10.51 -4.04
C HIS A 4 5.34 11.23 -3.73
N ILE A 5 5.36 12.04 -2.67
CA ILE A 5 6.56 12.73 -2.19
C ILE A 5 6.79 12.32 -0.74
N GLU A 6 8.05 12.10 -0.37
CA GLU A 6 8.46 11.86 1.01
C GLU A 6 8.25 13.13 1.84
N ARG A 7 7.30 13.09 2.78
CA ARG A 7 6.93 14.25 3.61
C ARG A 7 8.13 14.82 4.36
N ASP A 8 8.96 13.95 4.94
CA ASP A 8 10.10 14.40 5.75
C ASP A 8 11.15 15.13 4.90
N LYS A 9 11.33 14.72 3.64
CA LYS A 9 12.20 15.45 2.68
C LYS A 9 11.61 16.80 2.34
N LEU A 10 10.31 16.87 2.07
CA LEU A 10 9.63 18.14 1.79
C LEU A 10 9.74 19.11 2.96
N LEU A 11 9.51 18.64 4.19
CA LEU A 11 9.64 19.46 5.40
C LEU A 11 11.09 19.92 5.66
N TYR A 12 12.08 19.10 5.31
CA TYR A 12 13.49 19.47 5.39
C TYR A 12 13.82 20.61 4.41
N GLU A 13 13.47 20.46 3.13
CA GLU A 13 13.67 21.52 2.12
C GLU A 13 12.93 22.81 2.50
N PHE A 14 11.71 22.69 3.02
CA PHE A 14 10.94 23.85 3.47
C PHE A 14 11.60 24.61 4.61
N ARG A 15 12.27 23.90 5.52
CA ARG A 15 13.03 24.51 6.62
C ARG A 15 14.20 25.34 6.09
N GLU A 16 14.92 24.83 5.10
CA GLU A 16 16.06 25.52 4.47
C GLU A 16 15.60 26.73 3.63
N ILE A 17 14.39 26.64 3.04
CA ILE A 17 13.77 27.70 2.24
C ILE A 17 13.17 28.83 3.09
N MET A 18 13.18 28.73 4.42
CA MET A 18 12.55 29.67 5.34
C MET A 18 13.52 30.72 5.94
N PRO A 19 14.18 31.62 5.19
CA PRO A 19 14.66 32.89 5.74
C PRO A 19 13.55 33.97 5.70
N ASP A 20 13.86 35.17 6.19
CA ASP A 20 12.99 36.36 6.32
C ASP A 20 12.46 36.96 4.98
N ILE A 21 11.96 36.14 4.07
CA ILE A 21 11.45 36.54 2.75
C ILE A 21 9.92 36.73 2.75
N GLY A 22 9.43 37.61 1.86
CA GLY A 22 8.01 37.91 1.73
C GLY A 22 7.18 36.69 1.28
N VAL A 23 5.90 36.65 1.67
CA VAL A 23 4.99 35.49 1.49
C VAL A 23 4.92 35.01 0.03
N ASN A 24 5.00 35.91 -0.95
CA ASN A 24 4.95 35.56 -2.37
C ASN A 24 6.23 34.84 -2.85
N GLU A 25 7.42 35.32 -2.45
CA GLU A 25 8.70 34.69 -2.80
C GLU A 25 8.85 33.32 -2.13
N LEU A 26 8.26 33.16 -0.94
CA LEU A 26 8.19 31.88 -0.26
C LEU A 26 7.32 30.89 -1.06
N ALA A 27 6.17 31.32 -1.58
CA ALA A 27 5.27 30.45 -2.33
C ALA A 27 5.92 29.87 -3.60
N ASP A 28 6.63 30.69 -4.38
CA ASP A 28 7.32 30.22 -5.60
C ASP A 28 8.44 29.23 -5.29
N LYS A 29 9.21 29.46 -4.21
CA LYS A 29 10.26 28.53 -3.79
C LYS A 29 9.70 27.19 -3.30
N LEU A 30 8.61 27.21 -2.54
CA LEU A 30 7.94 25.98 -2.07
C LEU A 30 7.38 25.16 -3.25
N TYR A 31 6.80 25.83 -4.24
CA TYR A 31 6.30 25.18 -5.45
C TYR A 31 7.41 24.47 -6.23
N ASN A 32 8.53 25.18 -6.48
CA ASN A 32 9.67 24.59 -7.19
C ASN A 32 10.31 23.44 -6.39
N ALA A 33 10.48 23.59 -5.07
CA ALA A 33 11.02 22.52 -4.23
C ALA A 33 10.17 21.24 -4.26
N ALA A 34 8.84 21.38 -4.33
CA ALA A 34 7.95 20.22 -4.46
C ALA A 34 8.08 19.54 -5.84
N LEU A 35 8.32 20.30 -6.92
CA LEU A 35 8.55 19.76 -8.26
C LEU A 35 9.91 19.10 -8.42
N ASP A 36 10.94 19.62 -7.75
CA ASP A 36 12.31 19.12 -7.83
C ASP A 36 12.53 17.84 -7.00
N LEU A 37 11.65 17.57 -6.03
CA LEU A 37 11.72 16.34 -5.25
C LEU A 37 11.38 15.13 -6.12
N PRO A 38 12.21 14.06 -6.08
CA PRO A 38 11.91 12.86 -6.83
C PRO A 38 10.63 12.22 -6.29
N ALA A 39 9.83 11.68 -7.21
CA ALA A 39 8.69 10.86 -6.83
C ALA A 39 9.17 9.67 -5.99
N ALA A 40 8.54 9.49 -4.83
CA ALA A 40 8.75 8.35 -3.97
C ALA A 40 8.27 7.08 -4.69
N ASP A 41 9.14 6.07 -4.72
CA ASP A 41 8.80 4.76 -5.27
C ASP A 41 7.97 3.97 -4.25
N VAL A 42 6.66 4.25 -4.26
CA VAL A 42 5.70 3.60 -3.36
C VAL A 42 4.56 2.97 -4.15
N ALA A 43 4.23 1.74 -3.78
CA ALA A 43 3.05 1.06 -4.30
C ALA A 43 1.82 1.42 -3.46
N GLU A 44 0.69 1.66 -4.13
CA GLU A 44 -0.59 1.84 -3.43
C GLU A 44 -0.90 0.60 -2.55
N VAL A 45 -1.37 0.86 -1.33
CA VAL A 45 -1.77 -0.22 -0.42
C VAL A 45 -3.01 -0.89 -0.97
N LYS A 46 -2.85 -2.11 -1.50
CA LYS A 46 -3.97 -2.95 -1.89
C LYS A 46 -4.75 -3.35 -0.64
N ARG A 47 -6.07 -3.20 -0.66
CA ARG A 47 -6.97 -3.69 0.40
C ARG A 47 -7.70 -4.93 -0.08
N GLY A 48 -7.86 -5.91 0.80
CA GLY A 48 -8.51 -7.17 0.47
C GLY A 48 -9.36 -7.72 1.61
N LYS A 49 -10.18 -8.72 1.28
CA LYS A 49 -10.97 -9.52 2.22
C LYS A 49 -10.68 -11.00 1.99
N TRP A 50 -10.66 -11.78 3.06
CA TRP A 50 -10.61 -13.23 2.98
C TRP A 50 -12.00 -13.75 2.66
N ILE A 51 -12.15 -14.41 1.53
CA ILE A 51 -13.39 -15.02 1.06
C ILE A 51 -13.25 -16.52 1.21
N GLU A 52 -14.18 -17.16 1.90
CA GLU A 52 -14.22 -18.63 1.95
C GLU A 52 -14.81 -19.17 0.64
N VAL A 53 -14.06 -20.04 -0.04
CA VAL A 53 -14.48 -20.68 -1.29
C VAL A 53 -14.22 -22.17 -1.22
N GLN A 54 -14.98 -22.96 -1.98
CA GLN A 54 -14.81 -24.41 -2.08
C GLN A 54 -13.85 -24.73 -3.23
N LYS A 55 -12.82 -25.54 -2.98
CA LYS A 55 -11.85 -26.00 -4.00
C LYS A 55 -11.63 -27.50 -3.89
N GLU A 56 -11.40 -28.15 -5.02
CA GLU A 56 -11.02 -29.56 -5.09
C GLU A 56 -9.53 -29.71 -4.74
N ASN A 57 -9.21 -30.65 -3.85
CA ASN A 57 -7.82 -30.98 -3.48
C ASN A 57 -7.24 -32.06 -4.41
N ILE A 58 -5.98 -32.46 -4.19
CA ILE A 58 -5.31 -33.50 -5.02
C ILE A 58 -5.89 -34.91 -4.85
N TRP A 59 -6.82 -35.11 -3.91
CA TRP A 59 -7.54 -36.36 -3.65
C TRP A 59 -9.00 -36.30 -4.12
N ASN A 60 -9.39 -35.26 -4.87
CA ASN A 60 -10.73 -34.99 -5.36
C ASN A 60 -11.79 -34.69 -4.27
N ASP A 61 -11.37 -34.30 -3.07
CA ASP A 61 -12.29 -33.81 -2.05
C ASP A 61 -12.52 -32.30 -2.20
N ILE A 62 -13.76 -31.87 -1.96
CA ILE A 62 -14.13 -30.46 -1.87
C ILE A 62 -13.79 -29.96 -0.46
N VAL A 63 -12.89 -28.99 -0.37
CA VAL A 63 -12.47 -28.39 0.91
C VAL A 63 -12.62 -26.86 0.89
N PRO A 64 -12.97 -26.24 2.03
CA PRO A 64 -12.99 -24.80 2.15
C PRO A 64 -11.57 -24.23 2.17
N VAL A 65 -11.36 -23.11 1.48
CA VAL A 65 -10.11 -22.34 1.48
C VAL A 65 -10.39 -20.84 1.59
N LEU A 66 -9.45 -20.08 2.17
CA LEU A 66 -9.53 -18.62 2.19
C LEU A 66 -8.82 -18.01 0.98
N GLU A 67 -9.59 -17.43 0.07
CA GLU A 67 -9.15 -16.73 -1.13
C GLU A 67 -9.05 -15.21 -0.88
N CYS A 68 -7.98 -14.59 -1.38
CA CYS A 68 -7.81 -13.14 -1.31
C CYS A 68 -8.63 -12.44 -2.39
N SER A 69 -9.56 -11.56 -2.00
CA SER A 69 -10.39 -10.80 -2.94
C SER A 69 -9.62 -9.88 -3.90
N ALA A 70 -8.37 -9.52 -3.58
CA ALA A 70 -7.56 -8.60 -4.39
C ALA A 70 -6.73 -9.30 -5.47
N CYS A 71 -6.50 -10.61 -5.36
CA CYS A 71 -5.66 -11.34 -6.32
C CYS A 71 -6.15 -12.75 -6.68
N GLY A 72 -7.23 -13.24 -6.08
CA GLY A 72 -7.81 -14.56 -6.34
C GLY A 72 -6.95 -15.74 -5.86
N LYS A 73 -5.85 -15.48 -5.15
CA LYS A 73 -4.97 -16.54 -4.61
C LYS A 73 -5.35 -16.86 -3.17
N TYR A 74 -5.35 -18.14 -2.84
CA TYR A 74 -5.61 -18.61 -1.48
C TYR A 74 -4.35 -18.63 -0.61
N THR A 75 -4.53 -18.75 0.69
CA THR A 75 -3.40 -18.86 1.63
C THR A 75 -2.62 -20.15 1.37
N VAL A 76 -1.33 -20.02 1.09
CA VAL A 76 -0.38 -21.14 1.05
C VAL A 76 0.76 -20.82 2.00
N GLY A 77 1.00 -21.68 2.98
CA GLY A 77 2.02 -21.44 4.01
C GLY A 77 1.87 -22.37 5.22
N THR A 78 2.84 -22.31 6.13
CA THR A 78 2.95 -23.18 7.32
C THR A 78 1.84 -23.00 8.36
N ARG A 79 1.00 -21.97 8.21
CA ARG A 79 -0.12 -21.68 9.13
C ARG A 79 -1.45 -22.30 8.69
N GLY A 80 -1.49 -23.03 7.57
CA GLY A 80 -2.70 -23.72 7.09
C GLY A 80 -3.66 -22.83 6.28
N ILE A 81 -4.42 -23.47 5.39
CA ILE A 81 -5.30 -22.86 4.35
C ILE A 81 -6.50 -22.05 4.90
N MET A 82 -6.77 -22.16 6.21
CA MET A 82 -7.88 -21.51 6.92
C MET A 82 -7.44 -20.40 7.90
N THR A 83 -6.14 -20.06 7.95
CA THR A 83 -5.65 -19.03 8.87
C THR A 83 -5.75 -17.63 8.26
N LYS A 84 -6.54 -16.76 8.88
CA LYS A 84 -6.68 -15.35 8.47
C LYS A 84 -5.45 -14.55 8.90
N SER A 85 -4.63 -14.15 7.93
CA SER A 85 -3.53 -13.19 8.12
C SER A 85 -4.03 -11.75 7.92
N ASN A 86 -3.38 -10.78 8.57
CA ASN A 86 -3.62 -9.34 8.33
C ASN A 86 -3.18 -8.90 6.93
N TYR A 87 -2.37 -9.70 6.25
CA TYR A 87 -1.88 -9.43 4.89
C TYR A 87 -1.97 -10.68 4.01
N CYS A 88 -2.28 -10.49 2.73
CA CYS A 88 -2.19 -11.53 1.73
C CYS A 88 -0.72 -11.82 1.41
N PRO A 89 -0.21 -13.05 1.60
CA PRO A 89 1.18 -13.39 1.32
C PRO A 89 1.52 -13.36 -0.18
N ASN A 90 0.50 -13.41 -1.04
CA ASN A 90 0.69 -13.49 -2.49
C ASN A 90 0.77 -12.11 -3.17
N CYS A 91 0.14 -11.09 -2.60
CA CYS A 91 0.02 -9.77 -3.23
C CYS A 91 0.23 -8.58 -2.28
N GLY A 92 0.48 -8.82 -0.99
CA GLY A 92 0.70 -7.78 0.02
C GLY A 92 -0.56 -7.04 0.46
N ALA A 93 -1.76 -7.42 -0.03
CA ALA A 93 -2.98 -6.71 0.31
C ALA A 93 -3.27 -6.77 1.82
N LYS A 94 -3.61 -5.63 2.42
CA LYS A 94 -4.04 -5.56 3.83
C LYS A 94 -5.47 -6.08 3.95
N MET A 95 -5.65 -7.10 4.79
CA MET A 95 -6.89 -7.85 4.95
C MET A 95 -7.74 -7.29 6.08
N GLY A 96 -9.06 -7.24 5.91
CA GLY A 96 -9.98 -6.79 6.97
C GLY A 96 -10.05 -5.28 7.17
N ALA A 97 -9.52 -4.50 6.22
CA ALA A 97 -9.83 -3.08 6.17
C ALA A 97 -11.29 -2.93 5.69
N GLU A 98 -12.19 -2.62 6.62
CA GLU A 98 -13.45 -1.98 6.25
C GLU A 98 -13.12 -0.60 5.64
N GLY A 99 -13.84 -0.26 4.56
CA GLY A 99 -13.69 1.01 3.87
C GLY A 99 -14.20 2.15 4.72
#